data_AF-A0A4V2E9P6-F1
#
_entry.id   AF-A0A4V2E9P6-F1
#
_cell.length_a   1.000
_cell.length_b   1.000
_cell.length_c   1.000
_cell.angle_alpha   90.00
_cell.angle_beta   90.00
_cell.angle_gamma   90.00
#
_symmetry.space_group_name_H-M   'P 1'
#
loop_
_entity.id
_entity.type
_entity.pdbx_description
1 polymer ?
#
loop_
_entity_poly.entity_id
_entity_poly.type
_entity_poly.pdbx_seq_one_letter_code
_entity_poly.pdbx_strand_id
1 'polypeptide(L)'
;MRFSDFVLLLNALWFGGAFIQFSIAQRNTLKILVPREERGNPIAPTLSASVAFLGGINLPIGLLSLYLLVRPPFFQAIDAQLALFLFFAACHFSQFAYNLPVLMRGGRVGVAYWPVLKGPMLRIFVIDATLFVANLAAVLLLASRS
;
A
#
# COMPACT_ATOMS: atom_id res chain seq x y z
N MET A 1 -18.26 -1.54 16.40
CA MET A 1 -17.42 -1.94 15.26
C MET A 1 -16.48 -3.05 15.72
N ARG A 2 -16.36 -4.13 14.94
CA ARG A 2 -15.41 -5.23 15.17
C ARG A 2 -14.00 -4.74 14.81
N PHE A 3 -12.96 -5.36 15.38
CA PHE A 3 -11.57 -5.08 15.00
C PHE A 3 -11.37 -5.17 13.47
N SER A 4 -11.96 -6.19 12.83
CA SER A 4 -11.91 -6.35 11.37
C SER A 4 -12.56 -5.20 10.59
N ASP A 5 -13.57 -4.52 11.15
CA ASP A 5 -14.16 -3.33 10.52
C ASP A 5 -13.16 -2.15 10.52
N PHE A 6 -12.43 -1.97 11.63
CA PHE A 6 -11.39 -0.94 11.69
C PHE A 6 -10.26 -1.22 10.70
N VAL A 7 -9.80 -2.46 10.61
CA VAL A 7 -8.74 -2.85 9.66
C VAL A 7 -9.18 -2.63 8.22
N LEU A 8 -10.40 -3.04 7.86
CA LEU A 8 -10.95 -2.81 6.51
C LEU A 8 -11.09 -1.32 6.18
N LEU A 9 -11.54 -0.49 7.14
CA LEU A 9 -11.61 0.95 6.95
C LEU A 9 -10.21 1.55 6.72
N LEU A 10 -9.22 1.13 7.50
CA LEU A 10 -7.85 1.61 7.33
C LEU A 10 -7.23 1.16 5.99
N ASN A 11 -7.47 -0.09 5.57
CA ASN A 11 -7.08 -0.55 4.24
C ASN A 11 -7.73 0.32 3.15
N ALA A 12 -9.04 0.57 3.25
CA ALA A 12 -9.77 1.38 2.29
C ALA A 12 -9.20 2.80 2.18
N LEU A 13 -8.95 3.44 3.33
CA LEU A 13 -8.35 4.78 3.38
C LEU A 13 -6.93 4.81 2.83
N TRP A 14 -6.11 3.79 3.15
CA TRP A 14 -4.72 3.76 2.70
C TRP A 14 -4.58 3.47 1.21
N PHE A 15 -5.29 2.47 0.69
CA PHE A 15 -5.32 2.17 -0.75
C PHE A 15 -5.98 3.29 -1.55
N GLY A 16 -7.04 3.92 -1.03
CA GLY A 16 -7.63 5.11 -1.61
C GLY A 16 -6.66 6.31 -1.61
N GLY A 17 -5.93 6.50 -0.52
CA GLY A 17 -4.86 7.50 -0.42
C GLY A 17 -3.73 7.25 -1.42
N ALA A 18 -3.33 6.00 -1.61
CA ALA A 18 -2.36 5.60 -2.62
C ALA A 18 -2.86 5.90 -4.04
N PHE A 19 -4.14 5.62 -4.35
CA PHE A 19 -4.74 6.02 -5.62
C PHE A 19 -4.68 7.55 -5.83
N ILE A 20 -5.07 8.34 -4.82
CA ILE A 20 -5.02 9.80 -4.92
C ILE A 20 -3.57 10.26 -5.13
N GLN A 21 -2.63 9.78 -4.32
CA GLN A 21 -1.22 10.17 -4.39
C GLN A 21 -0.62 9.80 -5.75
N PHE A 22 -0.76 8.55 -6.16
CA PHE A 22 -0.06 8.00 -7.32
C PHE A 22 -0.75 8.28 -8.66
N SER A 23 -2.09 8.30 -8.71
CA SER A 23 -2.86 8.50 -9.95
C SER A 23 -3.43 9.90 -10.15
N ILE A 24 -3.79 10.62 -9.09
CA ILE A 24 -4.37 11.97 -9.22
C ILE A 24 -3.27 13.03 -9.02
N ALA A 25 -2.49 12.91 -7.95
CA ALA A 25 -1.42 13.84 -7.60
C ALA A 25 -0.06 13.44 -8.21
N GLN A 26 -0.06 12.90 -9.43
CA GLN A 26 1.11 12.30 -10.10
C GLN A 26 2.34 13.23 -10.11
N ARG A 27 2.14 14.53 -10.36
CA ARG A 27 3.21 15.54 -10.34
C ARG A 27 3.88 15.68 -8.97
N ASN A 28 3.13 15.49 -7.88
CA ASN A 28 3.68 15.50 -6.53
C ASN A 28 4.39 14.18 -6.21
N THR A 29 3.84 13.06 -6.67
CA THR A 29 4.50 11.75 -6.58
C THR A 29 5.85 11.74 -7.28
N LEU A 30 5.94 12.34 -8.48
CA LEU A 30 7.21 12.44 -9.19
C LEU A 30 8.28 13.17 -8.36
N LYS A 31 7.90 14.14 -7.52
CA LYS A 31 8.84 14.83 -6.61
C LYS A 31 9.37 13.93 -5.50
N ILE A 32 8.65 12.87 -5.15
CA ILE A 32 9.07 11.86 -4.16
C ILE A 32 10.09 10.90 -4.77
N LEU A 33 9.87 10.52 -6.03
CA LEU A 33 10.65 9.50 -6.73
C LEU A 33 11.88 10.07 -7.43
N VAL A 34 11.79 11.29 -7.95
CA VAL A 34 12.83 11.92 -8.77
C VAL A 34 13.46 13.10 -8.03
N PRO A 35 14.78 13.06 -7.79
CA PRO A 35 15.55 14.20 -7.28
C PRO A 35 15.34 15.45 -8.13
N ARG A 36 15.43 16.64 -7.54
CA ARG A 36 15.08 17.88 -8.24
C ARG A 36 15.92 18.10 -9.50
N GLU A 37 17.17 17.67 -9.44
CA GLU A 37 18.20 17.78 -10.47
C GLU A 37 17.84 16.95 -11.71
N GLU A 38 17.15 15.82 -11.52
CA GLU A 38 16.80 14.86 -12.57
C GLU A 38 15.39 15.05 -13.15
N ARG A 39 14.63 16.04 -12.66
CA ARG A 39 13.23 16.25 -13.13
C ARG A 39 13.13 16.76 -14.56
N GLY A 40 14.21 17.31 -15.11
CA GLY A 40 14.31 17.68 -16.52
C GLY A 40 14.57 16.50 -17.46
N ASN A 41 14.80 15.29 -16.91
CA ASN A 41 15.10 14.10 -17.71
C ASN A 41 13.88 13.73 -18.59
N PRO A 42 14.08 13.43 -19.90
CA PRO A 42 13.01 13.01 -20.80
C PRO A 42 12.21 11.79 -20.34
N ILE A 43 12.75 10.96 -19.43
CA ILE A 43 12.07 9.78 -18.88
C ILE A 43 11.11 10.15 -17.73
N ALA A 44 11.24 11.33 -17.13
CA ALA A 44 10.42 11.72 -15.97
C ALA A 44 8.90 11.69 -16.24
N PRO A 45 8.38 12.09 -17.42
CA PRO A 45 6.97 11.89 -17.78
C PRO A 45 6.56 10.42 -17.84
N THR A 46 7.41 9.54 -18.39
CA THR A 46 7.15 8.09 -18.43
C THR A 46 7.04 7.53 -17.01
N LEU A 47 7.97 7.90 -16.12
CA LEU A 47 7.91 7.50 -14.72
C LEU A 47 6.63 8.01 -14.03
N SER A 48 6.20 9.24 -14.33
CA SER A 48 4.93 9.79 -13.84
C SER A 48 3.72 9.00 -14.32
N ALA A 49 3.72 8.51 -15.57
CA ALA A 49 2.66 7.66 -16.08
C ALA A 49 2.68 6.26 -15.46
N SER A 50 3.86 5.67 -15.24
CA SER A 50 4.00 4.37 -14.59
C SER A 50 3.48 4.38 -13.15
N VAL A 51 3.69 5.46 -12.40
CA VAL A 51 3.16 5.57 -11.03
C VAL A 51 1.64 5.79 -11.04
N ALA A 52 1.10 6.45 -12.07
CA ALA A 52 -0.34 6.58 -12.22
C ALA A 52 -1.03 5.22 -12.35
N PHE A 53 -0.41 4.32 -13.12
CA PHE A 53 -0.86 2.94 -13.24
C PHE A 53 -0.81 2.20 -11.88
N LEU A 54 0.27 2.38 -11.11
CA LEU A 54 0.37 1.83 -9.76
C LEU A 54 -0.78 2.29 -8.85
N GLY A 55 -1.12 3.57 -8.85
CA GLY A 55 -2.28 4.05 -8.09
C GLY A 55 -3.61 3.46 -8.58
N GLY A 56 -3.74 3.23 -9.90
CA GLY A 56 -4.91 2.60 -10.51
C GLY A 56 -5.14 1.17 -10.02
N ILE A 57 -4.06 0.42 -9.74
CA ILE A 57 -4.14 -0.92 -9.12
C ILE A 57 -4.58 -0.84 -7.65
N ASN A 58 -4.22 0.22 -6.93
CA ASN A 58 -4.59 0.37 -5.52
C ASN A 58 -6.09 0.69 -5.35
N LEU A 59 -6.69 1.44 -6.27
CA LEU A 59 -8.11 1.82 -6.20
C LEU A 59 -9.07 0.63 -6.01
N PRO A 60 -9.06 -0.44 -6.83
CA PRO A 60 -9.97 -1.58 -6.65
C PRO A 60 -9.75 -2.30 -5.32
N ILE A 61 -8.53 -2.34 -4.78
CA ILE A 61 -8.24 -2.92 -3.46
C ILE A 61 -8.88 -2.09 -2.35
N GLY A 62 -8.79 -0.76 -2.44
CA GLY A 62 -9.47 0.16 -1.53
C GLY A 62 -11.00 0.06 -1.61
N LEU A 63 -11.55 -0.01 -2.83
CA LEU A 63 -12.99 -0.18 -3.04
C LEU A 63 -13.49 -1.53 -2.53
N LEU A 64 -12.73 -2.61 -2.73
CA LEU A 64 -13.03 -3.91 -2.15
C LEU A 64 -13.04 -3.84 -0.62
N SER A 65 -12.04 -3.19 -0.02
CA SER A 65 -11.98 -3.01 1.45
C SER A 65 -13.20 -2.26 1.98
N LEU A 66 -13.64 -1.20 1.28
CA LEU A 66 -14.85 -0.44 1.60
C LEU A 66 -16.12 -1.28 1.44
N TYR A 67 -16.23 -2.04 0.34
CA TYR A 67 -17.37 -2.92 0.08
C TYR A 67 -17.52 -4.02 1.15
N LEU A 68 -16.41 -4.56 1.66
CA LEU A 68 -16.46 -5.57 2.71
C LEU A 68 -17.00 -5.03 4.05
N LEU A 69 -16.98 -3.72 4.28
CA LEU A 69 -17.59 -3.10 5.47
C LEU A 69 -19.12 -3.26 5.49
N VAL A 70 -19.78 -3.37 4.33
CA VAL A 70 -21.23 -3.62 4.27
C VAL A 70 -21.60 -5.10 4.44
N ARG A 71 -20.59 -5.97 4.66
CA ARG A 71 -20.75 -7.41 4.96
C ARG A 71 -21.63 -8.15 3.94
N PRO A 72 -21.30 -8.08 2.64
CA PRO A 72 -22.04 -8.81 1.61
C PRO A 72 -22.07 -10.33 1.94
N PRO A 73 -23.23 -11.01 1.83
CA PRO A 73 -23.39 -12.41 2.25
C PRO A 73 -22.32 -13.37 1.69
N PHE A 74 -21.91 -13.17 0.43
CA PHE A 74 -20.88 -13.96 -0.24
C PHE A 74 -19.54 -14.00 0.51
N PHE A 75 -19.15 -12.90 1.16
CA PHE A 75 -17.88 -12.77 1.86
C PHE A 75 -18.01 -12.95 3.38
N GLN A 76 -19.17 -13.40 3.88
CA GLN A 76 -19.35 -13.64 5.32
C GLN A 76 -18.75 -14.97 5.78
N ALA A 77 -18.58 -15.95 4.88
CA ALA A 77 -17.92 -17.20 5.20
C ALA A 77 -16.52 -16.96 5.78
N ILE A 78 -16.16 -17.70 6.83
CA ILE A 78 -14.91 -17.45 7.57
C ILE A 78 -13.69 -17.63 6.68
N ASP A 79 -13.68 -18.64 5.81
CA ASP A 79 -12.60 -18.90 4.86
C ASP A 79 -12.43 -17.76 3.86
N ALA A 80 -13.53 -17.18 3.39
CA ALA A 80 -13.50 -16.01 2.51
C ALA A 80 -12.89 -14.80 3.23
N GLN A 81 -13.25 -14.58 4.51
CA GLN A 81 -12.65 -13.50 5.30
C GLN A 81 -11.16 -13.74 5.54
N LEU A 82 -10.75 -14.96 5.87
CA LEU A 82 -9.34 -15.33 6.06
C LEU A 82 -8.54 -15.06 4.78
N ALA A 83 -9.04 -15.51 3.63
CA ALA A 83 -8.39 -15.28 2.34
C ALA A 83 -8.23 -13.78 2.02
N LEU A 84 -9.26 -12.98 2.29
CA LEU A 84 -9.24 -11.54 2.05
C LEU A 84 -8.25 -10.80 2.97
N PHE A 85 -8.23 -11.09 4.27
CA PHE A 85 -7.27 -10.46 5.18
C PHE A 85 -5.83 -10.90 4.90
N LEU A 86 -5.61 -12.15 4.49
CA LEU A 86 -4.30 -12.61 4.00
C LEU A 86 -3.90 -11.88 2.71
N PHE A 87 -4.83 -11.68 1.78
CA PHE A 87 -4.60 -10.90 0.57
C PHE A 87 -4.18 -9.46 0.89
N PHE A 88 -4.91 -8.76 1.76
CA PHE A 88 -4.54 -7.40 2.17
C PHE A 88 -3.19 -7.36 2.91
N ALA A 89 -2.92 -8.33 3.78
CA ALA A 89 -1.62 -8.47 4.42
C ALA A 89 -0.51 -8.61 3.37
N ALA A 90 -0.69 -9.46 2.36
CA ALA A 90 0.27 -9.62 1.27
C ALA A 90 0.48 -8.33 0.47
N CYS A 91 -0.59 -7.57 0.20
CA CYS A 91 -0.48 -6.26 -0.46
C CYS A 91 0.43 -5.30 0.32
N HIS A 92 0.24 -5.15 1.64
CA HIS A 92 1.11 -4.30 2.45
C HIS A 92 2.52 -4.88 2.62
N PHE A 93 2.64 -6.19 2.74
CA PHE A 93 3.93 -6.87 2.85
C PHE A 93 4.80 -6.67 1.60
N SER A 94 4.18 -6.56 0.42
CA SER A 94 4.90 -6.40 -0.85
C SER A 94 5.89 -5.23 -0.84
N GLN A 95 5.61 -4.17 -0.09
CA GLN A 95 6.51 -3.04 0.09
C GLN A 95 7.87 -3.46 0.68
N PHE A 96 7.88 -4.37 1.65
CA PHE A 96 9.09 -4.86 2.31
C PHE A 96 9.89 -5.77 1.40
N ALA A 97 9.21 -6.58 0.59
CA ALA A 97 9.86 -7.46 -0.40
C ALA A 97 10.77 -6.66 -1.37
N TYR A 98 10.37 -5.44 -1.73
CA TYR A 98 11.15 -4.59 -2.64
C TYR A 98 12.04 -3.57 -1.94
N ASN A 99 11.63 -2.99 -0.81
CA ASN A 99 12.39 -1.91 -0.17
C ASN A 99 13.42 -2.39 0.84
N LEU A 100 13.21 -3.56 1.47
CA LEU A 100 14.18 -4.08 2.42
C LEU A 100 15.51 -4.43 1.73
N PRO A 101 15.54 -5.09 0.55
CA PRO A 101 16.79 -5.30 -0.17
C PRO A 101 17.49 -4.01 -0.60
N VAL A 102 16.73 -2.96 -0.96
CA VAL A 102 17.29 -1.64 -1.27
C VAL A 102 17.95 -1.04 -0.03
N LEU A 103 17.29 -1.11 1.12
CA LEU A 103 17.82 -0.62 2.39
C LEU A 103 19.10 -1.37 2.80
N MET A 104 19.11 -2.70 2.71
CA MET A 104 20.26 -3.54 3.05
C MET A 104 21.48 -3.28 2.15
N ARG A 105 21.26 -2.80 0.93
CA ARG A 105 22.33 -2.40 0.00
C ARG A 105 22.78 -0.95 0.14
N GLY A 106 22.46 -0.30 1.26
CA GLY A 106 22.88 1.08 1.55
C GLY A 106 21.83 2.15 1.21
N GLY A 107 20.63 1.76 0.76
CA GLY A 107 19.53 2.69 0.49
C GLY A 107 19.72 3.50 -0.78
N ARG A 108 19.54 4.83 -0.69
CA ARG A 108 19.69 5.74 -1.83
C ARG A 108 21.16 5.84 -2.24
N VAL A 109 21.46 5.67 -3.53
CA VAL A 109 22.80 5.75 -4.09
C VAL A 109 22.83 6.84 -5.16
N GLY A 110 23.41 8.00 -4.85
CA GLY A 110 23.40 9.17 -5.73
C GLY A 110 21.98 9.64 -6.05
N VAL A 111 21.60 9.56 -7.33
CA VAL A 111 20.24 9.89 -7.82
C VAL A 111 19.32 8.66 -7.93
N ALA A 112 19.86 7.45 -7.74
CA ALA A 112 19.11 6.19 -7.83
C ALA A 112 18.48 5.80 -6.49
N TYR A 113 17.29 5.19 -6.58
CA TYR A 113 16.43 4.81 -5.46
C TYR A 113 15.98 6.01 -4.60
N TRP A 114 14.99 5.74 -3.75
CA TRP A 114 14.47 6.71 -2.79
C TRP A 114 14.98 6.38 -1.38
N PRO A 115 15.07 7.38 -0.48
CA PRO A 115 15.51 7.15 0.88
C PRO A 115 14.39 6.49 1.70
N VAL A 116 14.37 5.15 1.77
CA VAL A 116 13.32 4.36 2.45
C VAL A 116 13.04 4.86 3.87
N LEU A 117 14.09 5.18 4.64
CA LEU A 117 13.96 5.62 6.05
C LEU A 117 13.82 7.15 6.23
N LYS A 118 13.51 7.92 5.18
CA LYS A 118 13.31 9.37 5.30
C LYS A 118 12.09 9.85 4.49
N GLY A 119 11.49 10.94 4.94
CA GLY A 119 10.45 11.65 4.20
C GLY A 119 9.19 10.82 3.92
N PRO A 120 8.54 10.99 2.75
CA PRO A 120 7.30 10.29 2.41
C PRO A 120 7.43 8.77 2.38
N MET A 121 8.59 8.23 1.96
CA MET A 121 8.80 6.79 1.88
C MET A 121 8.83 6.12 3.25
N LEU A 122 9.37 6.79 4.28
CA LEU A 122 9.30 6.29 5.65
C LEU A 122 7.86 6.19 6.15
N ARG A 123 7.01 7.17 5.79
CA ARG A 123 5.59 7.12 6.15
C ARG A 123 4.90 5.92 5.52
N ILE A 124 5.15 5.68 4.24
CA ILE A 124 4.62 4.50 3.53
C ILE A 124 5.10 3.22 4.21
N PHE A 125 6.39 3.13 4.49
CA PHE A 125 7.01 1.97 5.14
C PHE A 125 6.39 1.65 6.50
N VAL A 126 6.19 2.65 7.37
CA VAL A 126 5.61 2.46 8.71
C VAL A 126 4.12 2.08 8.64
N ILE A 127 3.36 2.74 7.76
CA ILE A 127 1.93 2.47 7.64
C ILE A 127 1.68 1.09 7.05
N ASP A 128 2.44 0.70 6.01
CA ASP A 128 2.36 -0.66 5.46
C ASP A 128 2.77 -1.71 6.49
N ALA A 129 3.77 -1.45 7.36
CA ALA A 129 4.12 -2.38 8.44
C ALA A 129 2.94 -2.56 9.40
N THR A 130 2.32 -1.45 9.78
CA THR A 130 1.20 -1.43 10.73
C THR A 130 -0.01 -2.15 10.16
N LEU A 131 -0.37 -1.89 8.90
CA LEU A 131 -1.49 -2.53 8.24
C LEU A 131 -1.22 -3.99 7.92
N PHE A 132 0.00 -4.37 7.55
CA PHE A 132 0.38 -5.78 7.43
C PHE A 132 0.12 -6.54 8.74
N VAL A 133 0.64 -6.03 9.86
CA VAL A 133 0.43 -6.64 11.18
C VAL A 133 -1.05 -6.65 11.58
N ALA A 134 -1.78 -5.57 11.33
CA ALA A 134 -3.20 -5.49 11.67
C ALA A 134 -4.06 -6.49 10.87
N ASN A 135 -3.77 -6.67 9.57
CA ASN A 135 -4.43 -7.67 8.75
C ASN A 135 -4.10 -9.09 9.22
N LEU A 136 -2.84 -9.40 9.56
CA LEU A 136 -2.48 -10.70 10.14
C LEU A 136 -3.15 -10.93 11.50
N ALA A 137 -3.22 -9.92 12.36
CA ALA A 137 -3.93 -10.02 13.62
C ALA A 137 -5.43 -10.32 13.40
N ALA A 138 -6.05 -9.74 12.38
CA ALA A 138 -7.43 -10.06 12.01
C ALA A 138 -7.57 -11.52 11.56
N VAL A 139 -6.62 -12.04 10.77
CA VAL A 139 -6.57 -13.48 10.38
C VAL A 139 -6.51 -14.37 11.61
N LEU A 140 -5.57 -14.11 12.53
CA LEU A 140 -5.39 -14.93 13.74
C LEU A 140 -6.63 -14.91 14.64
N LEU A 141 -7.25 -13.73 14.80
CA LEU A 141 -8.48 -13.58 15.57
C LEU A 141 -9.67 -14.31 14.93
N LEU A 142 -9.79 -14.30 13.60
CA LEU A 142 -10.81 -15.05 12.89
C LEU A 142 -10.58 -16.55 13.04
N ALA A 143 -9.37 -17.03 12.77
CA ALA A 143 -9.02 -18.45 12.87
C ALA A 143 -9.20 -19.02 14.28
N SER A 144 -8.99 -18.22 15.32
CA SER A 144 -9.22 -18.64 16.72
C SER A 144 -10.69 -18.84 17.09
N ARG A 145 -11.61 -18.42 16.22
CA ARG A 145 -13.07 -18.50 16.41
C ARG A 145 -13.74 -19.51 15.47
N SER A 146 -12.96 -20.13 14.59
CA SER A 146 -13.38 -21.17 13.66
C SER A 146 -13.53 -22.52 14.33
#